data_AF-A0A1F4SMP2-F1
#
_entry.id   AF-A0A1F4SMP2-F1
#
_cell.length_a   1.000
_cell.length_b   1.000
_cell.length_c   1.000
_cell.angle_alpha   90.00
_cell.angle_beta   90.00
_cell.angle_gamma   90.00
#
_symmetry.space_group_name_H-M   'P 1'
#
loop_
_entity.id
_entity.type
_entity.pdbx_description
1 polymer ?
#
loop_
_entity_poly.entity_id
_entity_poly.type
_entity_poly.pdbx_seq_one_letter_code
_entity_poly.pdbx_strand_id
1 'polypeptide(L)'
;MNSKNKSLTEGFVKFLKELKISKPEHLFELEDRVITEISKISITHSAEDARSVILELKEHIFIFSEFKTEPHIKPLLKSFFNSIEGAVSTALCCL
;
A
#
# COMPACT_ATOMS: atom_id res chain seq x y z
N MET A 1 4.74 -7.96 -17.72
CA MET A 1 5.15 -7.21 -16.50
C MET A 1 6.61 -6.83 -16.63
N ASN A 2 6.92 -5.53 -16.63
CA ASN A 2 8.27 -5.01 -16.83
C ASN A 2 9.18 -5.38 -15.64
N SER A 3 10.49 -5.60 -15.86
CA SER A 3 11.41 -6.03 -14.79
C SER A 3 11.53 -5.00 -13.67
N LYS A 4 11.37 -3.71 -14.00
CA LYS A 4 11.34 -2.59 -13.04
C LYS A 4 10.11 -2.63 -12.14
N ASN A 5 8.93 -2.90 -12.68
CA ASN A 5 7.68 -2.98 -11.92
C ASN A 5 7.73 -4.13 -10.90
N LYS A 6 8.25 -5.28 -11.33
CA LYS A 6 8.43 -6.45 -10.48
C LYS A 6 9.36 -6.18 -9.29
N SER A 7 10.46 -5.45 -9.51
CA SER A 7 11.41 -5.09 -8.43
C SER A 7 10.79 -4.16 -7.37
N LEU A 8 9.87 -3.27 -7.78
CA LEU A 8 9.22 -2.32 -6.85
C LEU A 8 8.17 -3.02 -5.99
N THR A 9 7.31 -3.83 -6.60
CA THR A 9 6.31 -4.61 -5.86
C THR A 9 6.99 -5.59 -4.90
N GLU A 10 8.06 -6.29 -5.34
CA GLU A 10 8.80 -7.24 -4.49
C GLU A 10 9.42 -6.57 -3.25
N GLY A 11 10.00 -5.38 -3.41
CA GLY A 11 10.58 -4.61 -2.30
C GLY A 11 9.52 -4.21 -1.28
N PHE A 12 8.36 -3.76 -1.74
CA PHE A 12 7.25 -3.38 -0.88
C PHE A 12 6.62 -4.60 -0.18
N VAL A 13 6.42 -5.70 -0.90
CA VAL A 13 5.91 -6.97 -0.33
C VAL A 13 6.85 -7.50 0.75
N LYS A 14 8.17 -7.40 0.54
CA LYS A 14 9.15 -7.78 1.56
C LYS A 14 9.01 -6.92 2.82
N PHE A 15 8.90 -5.60 2.66
CA PHE A 15 8.64 -4.68 3.76
C PHE A 15 7.36 -5.04 4.53
N LEU A 16 6.25 -5.31 3.84
CA LEU A 16 5.02 -5.76 4.49
C LEU A 16 5.26 -7.03 5.30
N LYS A 17 5.92 -8.05 4.75
CA LYS A 17 6.17 -9.32 5.46
C LYS A 17 6.95 -9.18 6.77
N GLU A 18 7.79 -8.16 6.90
CA GLU A 18 8.60 -7.90 8.09
C GLU A 18 7.84 -7.11 9.17
N LEU A 19 6.70 -6.50 8.82
CA LEU A 19 5.87 -5.74 9.75
C LEU A 19 4.96 -6.63 10.59
N LYS A 20 4.78 -6.23 11.86
CA LYS A 20 3.77 -6.78 12.76
C LYS A 20 2.87 -5.66 13.27
N ILE A 21 1.57 -5.75 13.00
CA ILE A 21 0.59 -4.74 13.43
C ILE A 21 0.00 -5.19 14.77
N SER A 22 0.68 -4.81 15.86
CA SER A 22 0.30 -5.14 17.24
C SER A 22 -0.17 -3.96 18.06
N LYS A 23 -0.04 -2.73 17.53
CA LYS A 23 -0.59 -1.50 18.11
C LYS A 23 -1.21 -0.60 17.03
N PRO A 24 -2.18 0.27 17.37
CA PRO A 24 -2.76 1.24 16.44
C PRO A 24 -1.73 2.10 15.69
N GLU A 25 -0.66 2.50 16.37
CA GLU A 25 0.42 3.33 15.80
C GLU A 25 1.08 2.65 14.60
N HIS A 26 1.20 1.32 14.61
CA HIS A 26 1.78 0.59 13.49
C HIS A 26 0.87 0.64 12.24
N LEU A 27 -0.45 0.79 12.40
CA LEU A 27 -1.35 1.00 11.26
C LEU A 27 -1.16 2.41 10.68
N PHE A 28 -1.05 3.42 11.53
CA PHE A 28 -0.85 4.80 11.06
C PHE A 28 0.52 4.97 10.38
N GLU A 29 1.58 4.36 10.93
CA GLU A 29 2.90 4.34 10.28
C GLU A 29 2.86 3.62 8.93
N LEU A 30 2.13 2.51 8.84
CA LEU A 30 1.93 1.80 7.57
C LEU A 30 1.14 2.66 6.58
N GLU A 31 0.09 3.33 7.04
CA GLU A 31 -0.77 4.22 6.25
C GLU A 31 0.04 5.32 5.58
N ASP A 32 0.78 6.11 6.38
CA ASP A 32 1.62 7.20 5.88
C ASP A 32 2.65 6.70 4.86
N ARG A 33 3.27 5.55 5.14
CA ARG A 33 4.28 4.98 4.26
C ARG A 33 3.70 4.48 2.95
N VAL A 34 2.54 3.82 2.98
CA VAL A 34 1.82 3.38 1.77
C VAL A 34 1.45 4.60 0.92
N ILE A 35 0.85 5.62 1.51
CA ILE A 35 0.40 6.83 0.80
C ILE A 35 1.60 7.53 0.15
N THR A 36 2.72 7.62 0.87
CA THR A 36 3.97 8.20 0.35
C THR A 36 4.51 7.43 -0.85
N GLU A 37 4.56 6.09 -0.78
CA GLU A 37 5.06 5.26 -1.89
C GLU A 37 4.13 5.32 -3.10
N ILE A 38 2.80 5.26 -2.92
CA ILE A 38 1.83 5.43 -4.02
C ILE A 38 2.02 6.77 -4.72
N SER A 39 2.15 7.85 -3.94
CA SER A 39 2.37 9.20 -4.48
C SER A 39 3.69 9.32 -5.21
N LYS A 40 4.75 8.68 -4.71
CA LYS A 40 6.05 8.64 -5.38
C LYS A 40 5.96 7.90 -6.71
N ILE A 41 5.30 6.75 -6.73
CA ILE A 41 5.16 5.92 -7.93
C ILE A 41 4.42 6.68 -9.04
N SER A 42 3.35 7.41 -8.72
CA SER A 42 2.61 8.19 -9.71
C SER A 42 3.42 9.33 -10.32
N ILE A 43 4.38 9.89 -9.58
CA ILE A 43 5.23 10.98 -10.06
C ILE A 43 6.43 10.45 -10.87
N THR A 44 7.01 9.33 -10.48
CA THR A 44 8.31 8.89 -11.04
C THR A 44 8.21 7.86 -12.18
N HIS A 45 7.03 7.32 -12.47
CA HIS A 45 6.84 6.27 -13.49
C HIS A 45 5.89 6.70 -14.60
N SER A 46 5.91 5.96 -15.71
CA SER A 46 4.92 6.15 -16.77
C SER A 46 3.52 5.85 -16.24
N ALA A 47 2.48 6.48 -16.82
CA ALA A 47 1.10 6.28 -16.37
C ALA A 47 0.66 4.81 -16.39
N GLU A 48 1.06 4.05 -17.42
CA GLU A 48 0.76 2.63 -17.53
C GLU A 48 1.46 1.79 -16.45
N ASP A 49 2.76 2.02 -16.22
CA ASP A 49 3.53 1.30 -15.20
C ASP A 49 3.05 1.66 -13.79
N ALA A 50 2.86 2.96 -13.52
CA ALA A 50 2.39 3.46 -12.24
C ALA A 50 1.02 2.88 -11.88
N ARG A 51 0.08 2.88 -12.84
CA ARG A 51 -1.25 2.28 -12.64
C ARG A 51 -1.16 0.80 -12.30
N SER A 52 -0.35 0.04 -13.03
CA SER A 52 -0.19 -1.40 -12.76
C SER A 52 0.40 -1.67 -11.38
N VAL A 53 1.45 -0.94 -10.99
CA VAL A 53 2.13 -1.13 -9.70
C VAL A 53 1.24 -0.69 -8.54
N ILE A 54 0.58 0.46 -8.63
CA ILE A 54 -0.29 0.99 -7.55
C ILE A 54 -1.43 0.01 -7.24
N LEU A 55 -2.05 -0.58 -8.27
CA LEU A 55 -3.12 -1.56 -8.10
C LEU A 55 -2.61 -2.86 -7.44
N GLU A 56 -1.43 -3.35 -7.86
CA GLU A 56 -0.82 -4.54 -7.27
C GLU A 56 -0.45 -4.32 -5.78
N LEU A 57 0.11 -3.14 -5.46
CA LEU A 57 0.41 -2.77 -4.08
C LEU A 57 -0.84 -2.74 -3.21
N LYS A 58 -1.95 -2.16 -3.71
CA LYS A 58 -3.24 -2.15 -3.01
C LYS A 58 -3.64 -3.57 -2.60
N GLU A 59 -3.66 -4.52 -3.54
CA GLU A 59 -4.06 -5.90 -3.24
C GLU A 59 -3.19 -6.53 -2.15
N HIS A 60 -1.88 -6.35 -2.22
CA HIS A 60 -0.96 -6.87 -1.21
C HIS A 60 -1.18 -6.25 0.18
N ILE A 61 -1.47 -4.95 0.27
CA ILE A 61 -1.72 -4.25 1.54
C ILE A 61 -3.00 -4.77 2.19
N PHE A 62 -4.07 -4.92 1.39
CA PHE A 62 -5.35 -5.41 1.88
C PHE A 62 -5.21 -6.82 2.45
N ILE A 63 -4.63 -7.74 1.67
CA ILE A 63 -4.37 -9.11 2.11
C ILE A 63 -3.50 -9.10 3.38
N PHE A 64 -2.36 -8.41 3.35
CA PHE A 64 -1.42 -8.38 4.47
C PHE A 64 -2.08 -7.93 5.78
N SER A 65 -2.78 -6.79 5.74
CA SER A 65 -3.37 -6.18 6.93
C SER A 65 -4.55 -6.98 7.49
N GLU A 66 -5.33 -7.69 6.67
CA GLU A 66 -6.36 -8.60 7.18
C GLU A 66 -5.80 -9.78 7.98
N PHE A 67 -4.67 -10.35 7.51
CA PHE A 67 -4.06 -11.54 8.12
C PHE A 67 -3.07 -11.24 9.24
N LYS A 68 -2.42 -10.07 9.22
CA LYS A 68 -1.29 -9.74 10.13
C LYS A 68 -1.63 -8.73 11.21
N THR A 69 -2.88 -8.25 11.26
CA THR A 69 -3.37 -7.34 12.29
C THR A 69 -4.00 -8.10 13.45
N GLU A 70 -3.57 -7.76 14.66
CA GLU A 70 -4.13 -8.34 15.90
C GLU A 70 -5.64 -8.02 16.04
N PRO A 71 -6.45 -8.91 16.64
CA PRO A 71 -7.91 -8.78 16.67
C PRO A 71 -8.44 -7.46 17.24
N HIS A 72 -7.81 -6.93 18.29
CA HIS A 72 -8.22 -5.67 18.94
C HIS A 72 -7.97 -4.44 18.07
N ILE A 73 -7.19 -4.56 17.00
CA ILE A 73 -6.83 -3.47 16.08
C ILE A 73 -7.68 -3.53 14.80
N LYS A 74 -8.24 -4.70 14.47
CA LYS A 74 -9.09 -4.88 13.28
C LYS A 74 -10.19 -3.83 13.09
N PRO A 75 -10.84 -3.25 14.14
CA PRO A 75 -11.79 -2.17 13.95
C PRO A 75 -11.22 -0.94 13.21
N LEU A 76 -9.92 -0.69 13.31
CA LEU A 76 -9.23 0.42 12.66
C LEU A 76 -8.91 0.15 11.18
N LEU A 77 -8.93 -1.12 10.75
CA LEU A 77 -8.63 -1.49 9.37
C LEU A 77 -9.57 -0.83 8.37
N LYS A 78 -10.83 -0.61 8.75
CA LYS A 78 -11.79 0.07 7.87
C LYS A 78 -11.34 1.50 7.54
N SER A 79 -10.86 2.24 8.56
CA SER A 79 -10.35 3.60 8.36
C SER A 79 -9.10 3.58 7.49
N PHE A 80 -8.16 2.70 7.84
CA PHE A 80 -6.92 2.49 7.09
C PHE A 80 -7.20 2.19 5.60
N PHE A 81 -8.12 1.26 5.30
CA PHE A 81 -8.48 0.92 3.93
C PHE A 81 -9.07 2.09 3.15
N ASN A 82 -9.96 2.86 3.77
CA ASN A 82 -10.53 4.03 3.12
C ASN A 82 -9.45 5.07 2.76
N SER A 83 -8.47 5.29 3.64
CA SER A 83 -7.34 6.18 3.36
C SER A 83 -6.49 5.69 2.19
N ILE A 84 -6.17 4.39 2.17
CA ILE A 84 -5.42 3.80 1.06
C ILE A 84 -6.20 3.90 -0.25
N GLU A 85 -7.51 3.64 -0.25
CA GLU A 85 -8.34 3.81 -1.44
C GLU A 85 -8.40 5.26 -1.92
N GLY A 86 -8.49 6.22 -1.01
CA GLY A 86 -8.41 7.65 -1.33
C GLY A 86 -7.09 8.01 -2.00
N ALA A 87 -5.97 7.51 -1.47
CA ALA A 87 -4.64 7.74 -2.04
C ALA A 87 -4.47 7.09 -3.42
N VAL A 88 -4.93 5.83 -3.58
CA VAL A 88 -4.93 5.13 -4.87
C VAL A 88 -5.77 5.91 -5.88
N SER A 89 -7.00 6.29 -5.53
CA SER A 89 -7.90 7.04 -6.41
C SER A 89 -7.28 8.36 -6.86
N THR A 90 -6.68 9.11 -5.93
CA THR A 90 -5.99 10.37 -6.21
C THR A 90 -4.82 10.14 -7.16
N ALA A 91 -3.95 9.17 -6.85
CA ALA A 91 -2.79 8.87 -7.67
C ALA A 91 -3.19 8.45 -9.09
N LEU A 92 -4.22 7.60 -9.24
CA LEU A 92 -4.71 7.18 -10.55
C LEU A 92 -5.38 8.30 -11.35
N CYS A 93 -6.03 9.27 -10.69
CA CYS A 93 -6.61 10.45 -11.35
C CYS A 93 -5.54 11.42 -11.88
N CYS A 94 -4.34 11.41 -11.28
CA CYS A 94 -3.23 12.28 -11.66
C CYS A 94 -2.30 11.69 -12.74
N LEU A 95 -2.56 10.46 -13.19
CA LEU A 95 -1.82 9.72 -14.22
C LEU A 95 -2.50 9.80 -15.58
#